data_AF-A0A357IAU4-F1
#
_entry.id   AF-A0A357IAU4-F1
#
_cell.length_a   1.000
_cell.length_b   1.000
_cell.length_c   1.000
_cell.angle_alpha   90.00
_cell.angle_beta   90.00
_cell.angle_gamma   90.00
#
_symmetry.space_group_name_H-M   'P 1'
#
loop_
_entity.id
_entity.type
_entity.pdbx_description
1 polymer ?
#
loop_
_entity_poly.entity_id
_entity_poly.type
_entity_poly.pdbx_seq_one_letter_code
_entity_poly.pdbx_strand_id
1 'polypeptide(L)'
;RTRVRGGTSPYWGQQLSVQFMGGHSDLFSDIDLFKSVLGMKWLRTFGDKHKLILGLDYGAISSEDFDRVPASHRFYIGGDRSVRGFKYRSISPEDSDGELTGGRFMEVGSIEYDYNLYQKWSVATFIDAGRAFDHFDERYRVGTGVGVRWQSPVGPLRLDLAVGVSEDDRPIRFHLSLGPDL
;
A
#
# COMPACT_ATOMS: atom_id res chain seq x y z
N ARG A 1 -12.00 5.02 10.51
CA ARG A 1 -13.19 5.82 10.14
C ARG A 1 -13.24 5.99 8.63
N THR A 2 -14.34 5.57 8.02
CA THR A 2 -14.55 5.67 6.56
C THR A 2 -15.83 6.46 6.29
N ARG A 3 -15.77 7.39 5.33
CA ARG A 3 -16.93 8.16 4.85
C ARG A 3 -16.93 8.07 3.33
N VAL A 4 -18.04 7.63 2.73
CA VAL A 4 -18.15 7.40 1.28
C VAL A 4 -19.52 7.83 0.77
N ARG A 5 -19.58 8.32 -0.46
CA ARG A 5 -20.81 8.61 -1.21
C ARG A 5 -20.72 8.03 -2.62
N GLY A 6 -21.81 7.50 -3.15
CA GLY A 6 -21.90 6.99 -4.54
C GLY A 6 -22.02 5.47 -4.69
N GLY A 7 -22.34 4.72 -3.63
CA GLY A 7 -22.61 3.28 -3.72
C GLY A 7 -21.38 2.47 -4.16
N THR A 8 -21.55 1.60 -5.16
CA THR A 8 -20.50 0.70 -5.66
C THR A 8 -19.42 1.40 -6.50
N SER A 9 -19.73 2.59 -7.06
CA SER A 9 -18.77 3.44 -7.76
C SER A 9 -18.74 4.80 -7.07
N PRO A 10 -18.03 4.91 -5.93
CA PRO A 10 -18.03 6.14 -5.16
C PRO A 10 -17.45 7.30 -5.95
N TYR A 11 -18.10 8.47 -5.83
CA TYR A 11 -17.62 9.73 -6.41
C TYR A 11 -16.91 10.61 -5.38
N TRP A 12 -17.07 10.28 -4.10
CA TRP A 12 -16.45 10.97 -2.99
C TRP A 12 -16.18 9.98 -1.87
N GLY A 13 -14.99 10.03 -1.31
CA GLY A 13 -14.72 9.29 -0.09
C GLY A 13 -13.44 9.70 0.62
N GLN A 14 -13.38 9.34 1.89
CA GLN A 14 -12.23 9.54 2.77
C GLN A 14 -12.18 8.40 3.77
N GLN A 15 -10.98 7.87 3.99
CA GLN A 15 -10.71 6.84 4.98
C GLN A 15 -9.50 7.24 5.81
N LEU A 16 -9.64 7.06 7.12
CA LEU A 16 -8.56 7.16 8.09
C LEU A 16 -8.57 5.88 8.91
N SER A 17 -7.51 5.08 8.86
CA SER A 17 -7.29 3.92 9.71
C SER A 17 -6.13 4.17 10.64
N VAL A 18 -6.30 3.80 11.90
CA VAL A 18 -5.23 3.80 12.90
C VAL A 18 -5.26 2.44 13.57
N GLN A 19 -4.12 1.76 13.61
CA GLN A 19 -3.97 0.46 14.22
C GLN A 19 -2.81 0.53 15.22
N PHE A 20 -3.02 -0.10 16.38
CA PHE A 20 -2.00 -0.25 17.41
C PHE A 20 -1.89 -1.72 17.78
N MET A 21 -0.68 -2.16 18.09
CA MET A 21 -0.37 -3.49 18.59
C MET A 21 0.70 -3.33 19.66
N GLY A 22 0.50 -3.97 20.82
CA GLY A 22 1.40 -3.87 21.96
C GLY A 22 1.67 -5.25 22.55
N GLY A 23 2.91 -5.50 22.95
CA GLY A 23 3.34 -6.61 23.80
C GLY A 23 4.21 -6.04 24.91
N HIS A 24 4.03 -6.52 26.14
CA HIS A 24 4.87 -6.12 27.26
C HIS A 24 5.21 -7.33 28.13
N SER A 25 6.44 -7.40 28.64
CA SER A 25 6.95 -8.49 29.47
C SER A 25 6.14 -8.68 30.77
N ASP A 26 5.78 -7.57 31.44
CA ASP A 26 4.86 -7.59 32.60
C ASP A 26 3.45 -8.14 32.28
N LEU A 27 3.09 -8.22 31.00
CA LEU A 27 1.83 -8.80 30.51
C LEU A 27 2.04 -10.18 29.86
N PHE A 28 3.07 -10.91 30.28
CA PHE A 28 3.42 -12.25 29.80
C PHE A 28 3.77 -12.32 28.30
N SER A 29 4.22 -11.21 27.72
CA SER A 29 4.75 -11.22 26.36
C SER A 29 6.24 -11.60 26.35
N ASP A 30 6.67 -12.37 25.35
CA ASP A 30 8.09 -12.69 25.18
C ASP A 30 8.92 -11.48 24.73
N ILE A 31 8.27 -10.41 24.25
CA ILE A 31 8.90 -9.24 23.61
C ILE A 31 8.13 -7.96 23.96
N ASP A 32 8.88 -6.92 24.34
CA ASP A 32 8.37 -5.56 24.49
C ASP A 32 8.27 -4.89 23.11
N LEU A 33 7.05 -4.67 22.65
CA LEU A 33 6.75 -4.18 21.31
C LEU A 33 5.62 -3.15 21.37
N PHE A 34 5.78 -2.05 20.65
CA PHE A 34 4.68 -1.17 20.28
C PHE A 34 4.74 -0.88 18.79
N LYS A 35 3.72 -1.32 18.06
CA LYS A 35 3.57 -1.09 16.62
C LYS A 35 2.36 -0.19 16.37
N SER A 36 2.55 0.81 15.53
CA SER A 36 1.50 1.71 15.07
C SER A 36 1.46 1.76 13.55
N VAL A 37 0.25 1.80 12.99
CA VAL A 37 0.03 1.97 11.54
C VAL A 37 -1.07 2.98 11.33
N LEU A 38 -0.75 4.03 10.58
CA LEU A 38 -1.66 5.07 10.11
C LEU A 38 -1.88 4.85 8.62
N GLY A 39 -3.14 4.83 8.19
CA GLY A 39 -3.52 4.78 6.79
C GLY A 39 -4.55 5.84 6.45
N MET A 40 -4.36 6.50 5.32
CA MET A 40 -5.20 7.58 4.83
C MET A 40 -5.50 7.34 3.36
N LYS A 41 -6.78 7.42 2.99
CA LYS A 41 -7.19 7.43 1.59
C LYS A 41 -8.18 8.54 1.32
N TRP A 42 -8.10 9.10 0.13
CA TRP A 42 -8.98 10.16 -0.35
C TRP A 42 -9.38 9.87 -1.79
N LEU A 43 -10.66 10.05 -2.09
CA LEU A 43 -11.22 9.80 -3.41
C LEU A 43 -12.12 10.96 -3.83
N ARG A 44 -11.93 11.49 -5.03
CA ARG A 44 -12.88 12.44 -5.67
C ARG A 44 -13.06 12.14 -7.13
N THR A 45 -14.29 12.28 -7.61
CA THR A 45 -14.63 12.28 -9.03
C THR A 45 -15.04 13.69 -9.46
N PHE A 46 -14.49 14.14 -10.59
CA PHE A 46 -14.80 15.41 -11.23
C PHE A 46 -15.45 15.14 -12.59
N GLY A 47 -16.47 15.93 -12.95
CA GLY A 47 -17.16 15.82 -14.25
C GLY A 47 -17.68 14.41 -14.56
N ASP A 48 -18.05 13.65 -13.51
CA ASP A 48 -18.53 12.26 -13.54
C ASP A 48 -17.61 11.21 -14.17
N LYS A 49 -16.45 11.61 -14.70
CA LYS A 49 -15.53 10.71 -15.42
C LYS A 49 -14.12 10.67 -14.85
N HIS A 50 -13.69 11.71 -14.16
CA HIS A 50 -12.29 11.89 -13.76
C HIS A 50 -12.16 11.60 -12.26
N LYS A 51 -11.80 10.37 -11.90
CA LYS A 51 -11.61 9.99 -10.50
C LYS A 51 -10.14 10.08 -10.12
N LEU A 52 -9.86 10.74 -9.02
CA LEU A 52 -8.55 10.81 -8.39
C LEU A 52 -8.61 10.09 -7.03
N ILE A 53 -7.69 9.16 -6.82
CA ILE A 53 -7.51 8.42 -5.58
C ILE A 53 -6.10 8.72 -5.06
N LEU A 54 -6.01 9.15 -3.81
CA LEU A 54 -4.75 9.39 -3.10
C LEU A 54 -4.69 8.44 -1.90
N GLY A 55 -3.55 7.79 -1.71
CA GLY A 55 -3.28 6.89 -0.60
C GLY A 55 -1.99 7.26 0.12
N LEU A 56 -1.98 7.09 1.44
CA LEU A 56 -0.81 7.32 2.27
C LEU A 56 -0.86 6.40 3.50
N ASP A 57 0.17 5.59 3.68
CA ASP A 57 0.36 4.70 4.81
C ASP A 57 1.70 4.97 5.49
N TYR A 58 1.66 5.06 6.82
CA TYR A 58 2.83 5.20 7.70
C TYR A 58 2.81 4.11 8.76
N GLY A 59 3.96 3.55 9.05
CA GLY A 59 4.14 2.54 10.09
C GLY A 59 5.38 2.80 10.93
N ALA A 60 5.28 2.55 12.23
CA ALA A 60 6.42 2.60 13.14
C ALA A 60 6.34 1.47 14.17
N ILE A 61 7.49 0.84 14.41
CA ILE A 61 7.70 -0.16 15.45
C ILE A 61 8.71 0.38 16.44
N SER A 62 8.30 0.48 17.70
CA SER A 62 9.15 0.72 18.86
C SER A 62 9.34 -0.61 19.58
N SER A 63 10.58 -1.04 19.70
CA SER A 63 11.01 -2.22 20.46
C SER A 63 12.41 -1.95 20.99
N GLU A 64 12.69 -2.37 22.22
CA GLU A 64 14.04 -2.33 22.80
C GLU A 64 15.01 -3.24 22.03
N ASP A 65 14.49 -4.38 21.57
CA ASP A 65 15.22 -5.36 20.76
C ASP A 65 14.39 -5.71 19.52
N PHE A 66 14.71 -5.09 18.39
CA PHE A 66 13.99 -5.33 17.14
C PHE A 66 14.38 -6.65 16.48
N ASP A 67 15.59 -7.14 16.72
CA ASP A 67 16.06 -8.41 16.17
C ASP A 67 15.25 -9.57 16.75
N ARG A 68 14.72 -9.40 17.96
CA ARG A 68 13.74 -10.34 18.55
C ARG A 68 12.33 -10.20 18.01
N VAL A 69 11.93 -9.06 17.42
CA VAL A 69 10.59 -8.88 16.85
C VAL A 69 10.38 -9.89 15.71
N PRO A 70 9.33 -10.73 15.71
CA PRO A 70 9.16 -11.73 14.68
C PRO A 70 8.93 -11.08 13.31
N ALA A 71 9.46 -11.68 12.24
CA ALA A 71 9.33 -11.17 10.88
C ALA A 71 7.87 -10.90 10.47
N SER A 72 6.90 -11.68 10.96
CA SER A 72 5.47 -11.45 10.73
C SER A 72 4.96 -10.10 11.24
N HIS A 73 5.63 -9.50 12.22
CA HIS A 73 5.29 -8.21 12.81
C HIS A 73 6.13 -7.04 12.28
N ARG A 74 7.22 -7.30 11.55
CA ARG A 74 8.03 -6.26 10.89
C ARG A 74 7.35 -5.70 9.64
N PHE A 75 7.88 -4.62 9.09
CA PHE A 75 7.34 -4.04 7.85
C PHE A 75 8.04 -4.56 6.61
N TYR A 76 7.23 -5.02 5.65
CA TYR A 76 7.64 -5.38 4.31
C TYR A 76 6.64 -4.77 3.35
N ILE A 77 7.13 -4.17 2.26
CA ILE A 77 6.27 -3.60 1.22
C ILE A 77 6.62 -4.19 -0.16
N GLY A 78 5.87 -3.79 -1.17
CA GLY A 78 5.84 -4.37 -2.51
C GLY A 78 4.55 -5.18 -2.76
N GLY A 79 4.02 -5.09 -3.98
CA GLY A 79 2.80 -5.77 -4.42
C GLY A 79 1.53 -4.89 -4.35
N ASP A 80 0.37 -5.51 -4.56
CA ASP A 80 -0.92 -4.88 -4.87
C ASP A 80 -1.42 -3.86 -3.83
N ARG A 81 -1.00 -4.01 -2.57
CA ARG A 81 -1.46 -3.20 -1.43
C ARG A 81 -0.42 -2.20 -0.94
N SER A 82 0.68 -2.02 -1.67
CA SER A 82 1.71 -1.04 -1.31
C SER A 82 2.34 -0.42 -2.55
N VAL A 83 3.45 -0.97 -3.06
CA VAL A 83 4.15 -0.49 -4.25
C VAL A 83 3.95 -1.49 -5.38
N ARG A 84 2.99 -1.23 -6.27
CA ARG A 84 2.77 -2.07 -7.46
C ARG A 84 3.99 -2.00 -8.39
N GLY A 85 4.24 -3.07 -9.13
CA GLY A 85 5.46 -3.22 -9.95
C GLY A 85 6.63 -3.90 -9.22
N PHE A 86 6.52 -4.13 -7.91
CA PHE A 86 7.44 -4.93 -7.12
C PHE A 86 6.81 -6.26 -6.69
N LYS A 87 7.63 -7.26 -6.37
CA LYS A 87 7.14 -8.53 -5.80
C LYS A 87 6.50 -8.27 -4.43
N TYR A 88 5.59 -9.15 -4.03
CA TYR A 88 4.98 -9.08 -2.72
C TYR A 88 6.05 -9.17 -1.63
N ARG A 89 6.08 -8.19 -0.71
CA ARG A 89 7.03 -8.12 0.42
C ARG A 89 8.52 -8.16 0.03
N SER A 90 8.87 -7.64 -1.15
CA SER A 90 10.27 -7.64 -1.61
C SER A 90 11.05 -6.35 -1.33
N ILE A 91 10.46 -5.40 -0.61
CA ILE A 91 11.12 -4.15 -0.23
C ILE A 91 11.17 -4.09 1.29
N SER A 92 12.39 -4.15 1.83
CA SER A 92 12.74 -3.97 3.23
C SER A 92 14.26 -3.77 3.35
N PRO A 93 14.80 -3.48 4.55
CA PRO A 93 16.21 -3.69 4.82
C PRO A 93 16.62 -5.15 4.54
N GLU A 94 17.90 -5.31 4.26
CA GLU A 94 18.57 -6.59 3.99
C GLU A 94 19.74 -6.73 4.97
N ASP A 95 20.07 -7.96 5.36
CA ASP A 95 21.31 -8.24 6.11
C ASP A 95 22.52 -8.38 5.19
N SER A 96 23.67 -8.77 5.76
CA SER A 96 24.92 -8.96 5.01
C SER A 96 24.85 -10.07 3.96
N ASP A 97 23.93 -11.01 4.10
CA ASP A 97 23.73 -12.13 3.18
C ASP A 97 22.68 -11.79 2.10
N GLY A 98 22.07 -10.60 2.17
CA GLY A 98 21.01 -10.13 1.27
C GLY A 98 19.62 -10.67 1.63
N GLU A 99 19.44 -11.21 2.83
CA GLU A 99 18.13 -11.67 3.29
C GLU A 99 17.29 -10.51 3.82
N LEU A 100 16.00 -10.51 3.47
CA LEU A 100 15.07 -9.44 3.83
C LEU A 100 14.71 -9.48 5.33
N THR A 101 15.23 -8.53 6.10
CA THR A 101 15.08 -8.49 7.56
C THR A 101 13.82 -7.75 8.04
N GLY A 102 13.17 -6.98 7.18
CA GLY A 102 11.98 -6.19 7.54
C GLY A 102 12.32 -4.89 8.27
N GLY A 103 11.59 -3.82 7.98
CA GLY A 103 11.87 -2.48 8.52
C GLY A 103 11.14 -2.17 9.83
N ARG A 104 11.74 -1.31 10.65
CA ARG A 104 11.13 -0.65 11.82
C ARG A 104 10.09 0.39 11.40
N PHE A 105 10.31 1.04 10.28
CA PHE A 105 9.42 2.06 9.73
C PHE A 105 8.90 1.66 8.35
N MET A 106 7.74 2.19 8.00
CA MET A 106 7.14 2.04 6.69
C MET A 106 6.54 3.36 6.23
N GLU A 107 6.75 3.69 4.97
CA GLU A 107 6.12 4.81 4.30
C GLU A 107 5.69 4.35 2.91
N VAL A 108 4.41 4.53 2.58
CA VAL A 108 3.88 4.23 1.25
C VAL A 108 2.90 5.32 0.84
N GLY A 109 3.11 5.92 -0.33
CA GLY A 109 2.20 6.86 -0.96
C GLY A 109 1.76 6.37 -2.33
N SER A 110 0.53 6.69 -2.72
CA SER A 110 0.01 6.39 -4.04
C SER A 110 -0.86 7.51 -4.58
N ILE A 111 -0.75 7.72 -5.90
CA ILE A 111 -1.62 8.61 -6.67
C ILE A 111 -2.16 7.79 -7.84
N GLU A 112 -3.48 7.72 -7.95
CA GLU A 112 -4.15 7.00 -9.01
C GLU A 112 -5.22 7.86 -9.66
N TYR A 113 -5.24 7.85 -10.98
CA TYR A 113 -6.23 8.53 -11.80
C TYR A 113 -6.99 7.51 -12.63
N ASP A 114 -8.31 7.43 -12.41
CA ASP A 114 -9.23 6.68 -13.28
C ASP A 114 -9.99 7.63 -14.20
N TYR A 115 -10.10 7.25 -15.46
CA TYR A 115 -10.99 7.86 -16.43
C TYR A 115 -12.10 6.89 -16.84
N ASN A 116 -13.36 7.25 -16.56
CA ASN A 116 -14.53 6.47 -16.97
C ASN A 116 -14.70 6.55 -18.50
N LEU A 117 -14.43 5.42 -19.15
CA LEU A 117 -14.42 5.32 -20.61
C LEU A 117 -15.85 5.10 -21.12
N TYR A 118 -16.54 4.12 -20.54
CA TYR A 118 -17.88 3.72 -20.96
C TYR A 118 -18.60 2.97 -19.85
N GLN A 119 -19.76 3.49 -19.42
CA GLN A 119 -20.62 2.87 -18.41
C GLN A 119 -19.83 2.40 -17.18
N LYS A 120 -19.62 1.08 -17.07
CA LYS A 120 -19.00 0.38 -15.94
C LYS A 120 -17.48 0.18 -16.09
N TRP A 121 -16.88 0.68 -17.17
CA TRP A 121 -15.48 0.52 -17.51
C TRP A 121 -14.71 1.82 -17.39
N SER A 122 -13.60 1.77 -16.65
CA SER A 122 -12.65 2.88 -16.56
C SER A 122 -11.25 2.38 -16.88
N VAL A 123 -10.42 3.25 -17.42
CA VAL A 123 -8.97 3.03 -17.53
C VAL A 123 -8.29 3.81 -16.43
N ALA A 124 -7.15 3.31 -15.96
CA ALA A 124 -6.42 3.90 -14.85
C ALA A 124 -4.94 4.06 -15.16
N THR A 125 -4.30 5.03 -14.53
CA THR A 125 -2.86 5.11 -14.39
C THR A 125 -2.52 5.52 -12.97
N PHE A 126 -1.36 5.07 -12.50
CA PHE A 126 -0.94 5.33 -11.13
C PHE A 126 0.57 5.42 -10.98
N ILE A 127 0.96 6.02 -9.88
CA ILE A 127 2.32 5.98 -9.35
C ILE A 127 2.24 5.67 -7.86
N ASP A 128 3.02 4.69 -7.44
CA ASP A 128 3.18 4.28 -6.05
C ASP A 128 4.65 4.51 -5.66
N ALA A 129 4.91 4.99 -4.46
CA ALA A 129 6.25 5.16 -3.93
C ALA A 129 6.29 4.73 -2.47
N GLY A 130 7.29 3.97 -2.07
CA GLY A 130 7.40 3.57 -0.67
C GLY A 130 8.77 3.03 -0.28
N ARG A 131 8.98 2.92 1.02
CA ARG A 131 10.14 2.28 1.64
C ARG A 131 9.73 1.60 2.96
N ALA A 132 10.33 0.46 3.23
CA ALA A 132 10.40 -0.11 4.57
C ALA A 132 11.87 -0.01 5.00
N PHE A 133 12.14 0.58 6.16
CA PHE A 133 13.48 1.06 6.49
C PHE A 133 13.74 1.12 8.00
N ASP A 134 15.02 1.15 8.34
CA ASP A 134 15.52 1.40 9.69
C ASP A 134 16.24 2.76 9.80
N HIS A 135 16.78 3.26 8.69
CA HIS A 135 17.48 4.53 8.60
C HIS A 135 16.77 5.50 7.63
N PHE A 136 16.69 6.78 8.00
CA PHE A 136 15.88 7.78 7.28
C PHE A 136 16.44 8.17 5.90
N ASP A 137 17.69 7.79 5.58
CA ASP A 137 18.33 7.99 4.29
C ASP A 137 17.98 6.90 3.25
N GLU A 138 17.25 5.86 3.66
CA GLU A 138 16.78 4.79 2.76
C GLU A 138 15.95 5.36 1.60
N ARG A 139 16.22 4.88 0.39
CA ARG A 139 15.62 5.45 -0.82
C ARG A 139 14.21 4.90 -1.03
N TYR A 140 13.32 5.75 -1.54
CA TYR A 140 12.01 5.29 -2.00
C TYR A 140 12.14 4.39 -3.23
N ARG A 141 11.40 3.29 -3.21
CA ARG A 141 11.14 2.44 -4.37
C ARG A 141 9.87 2.93 -5.03
N VAL A 142 9.95 3.18 -6.34
CA VAL A 142 8.85 3.77 -7.12
C VAL A 142 8.37 2.77 -8.14
N GLY A 143 7.05 2.60 -8.20
CA GLY A 143 6.34 1.79 -9.17
C GLY A 143 5.30 2.60 -9.92
N THR A 144 5.06 2.28 -11.17
CA THR A 144 4.05 2.95 -12.00
C THR A 144 3.37 1.95 -12.92
N GLY A 145 2.17 2.29 -13.37
CA GLY A 145 1.43 1.39 -14.21
C GLY A 145 0.16 1.96 -14.80
N VAL A 146 -0.51 1.08 -15.54
CA VAL A 146 -1.82 1.32 -16.14
C VAL A 146 -2.75 0.17 -15.79
N GLY A 147 -4.05 0.43 -15.83
CA GLY A 147 -5.02 -0.58 -15.47
C GLY A 147 -6.40 -0.36 -16.04
N VAL A 148 -7.25 -1.35 -15.78
CA VAL A 148 -8.67 -1.34 -16.11
C VAL A 148 -9.46 -1.53 -14.82
N ARG A 149 -10.56 -0.78 -14.70
CA ARG A 149 -11.52 -0.87 -13.60
C ARG A 149 -12.86 -1.30 -14.18
N TRP A 150 -13.42 -2.38 -13.65
CA TRP A 150 -14.71 -2.89 -14.09
C TRP A 150 -15.67 -3.04 -12.92
N GLN A 151 -16.80 -2.36 -12.98
CA GLN A 151 -17.90 -2.54 -12.03
C GLN A 151 -18.69 -3.81 -12.42
N SER A 152 -18.21 -4.98 -11.99
CA SER A 152 -18.86 -6.26 -12.27
C SER A 152 -20.12 -6.46 -11.42
N PRO A 153 -21.00 -7.42 -11.75
CA PRO A 153 -22.16 -7.77 -10.92
C PRO A 153 -21.80 -8.19 -9.49
N VAL A 154 -20.59 -8.70 -9.27
CA VAL A 154 -20.10 -9.18 -7.97
C VAL A 154 -19.25 -8.14 -7.23
N GLY A 155 -19.03 -6.97 -7.82
CA GLY A 155 -18.29 -5.86 -7.22
C GLY A 155 -17.21 -5.25 -8.15
N PRO A 156 -16.51 -4.20 -7.68
CA PRO A 156 -15.46 -3.54 -8.45
C PRO A 156 -14.24 -4.45 -8.60
N LEU A 157 -13.78 -4.64 -9.84
CA LEU A 157 -12.59 -5.38 -10.22
C LEU A 157 -11.53 -4.41 -10.73
N ARG A 158 -10.27 -4.63 -10.34
CA ARG A 158 -9.12 -3.85 -10.78
C ARG A 158 -8.05 -4.78 -11.33
N LEU A 159 -7.63 -4.50 -12.55
CA LEU A 159 -6.59 -5.21 -13.28
C LEU A 159 -5.49 -4.21 -13.60
N ASP A 160 -4.29 -4.41 -13.08
CA ASP A 160 -3.17 -3.49 -13.31
C ASP A 160 -1.97 -4.22 -13.92
N LEU A 161 -1.27 -3.51 -14.81
CA LEU A 161 0.07 -3.83 -15.27
C LEU A 161 1.01 -2.75 -14.77
N ALA A 162 2.05 -3.15 -14.03
CA ALA A 162 2.95 -2.24 -13.34
C ALA A 162 4.41 -2.61 -13.55
N VAL A 163 5.30 -1.62 -13.46
CA VAL A 163 6.75 -1.80 -13.45
C VAL A 163 7.34 -1.04 -12.28
N GLY A 164 8.28 -1.65 -11.57
CA GLY A 164 9.12 -0.97 -10.58
C GLY A 164 10.18 -0.15 -11.31
N VAL A 165 10.00 1.16 -11.45
CA VAL A 165 10.97 2.02 -12.18
C VAL A 165 12.31 2.14 -11.45
N SER A 166 12.30 1.85 -10.15
CA SER A 166 13.49 1.72 -9.30
C SER A 166 14.05 0.30 -9.21
N GLU A 167 13.53 -0.67 -9.97
CA GLU A 167 14.19 -1.95 -10.25
C GLU A 167 15.02 -1.81 -11.54
N ASP A 168 16.17 -2.50 -11.62
CA ASP A 168 17.04 -2.43 -12.78
C ASP A 168 16.42 -3.08 -14.02
N ASP A 169 15.87 -4.29 -13.86
CA ASP A 169 15.28 -5.08 -14.96
C ASP A 169 13.85 -4.65 -15.33
N ARG A 170 13.21 -3.82 -14.49
CA ARG A 170 11.83 -3.30 -14.66
C ARG A 170 10.82 -4.34 -15.18
N PRO A 171 10.74 -5.54 -14.58
CA PRO A 171 9.82 -6.57 -15.03
C PRO A 171 8.37 -6.10 -14.94
N ILE A 172 7.57 -6.42 -15.96
CA ILE A 172 6.13 -6.17 -15.94
C ILE A 172 5.49 -7.13 -14.95
N ARG A 173 4.70 -6.59 -14.02
CA ARG A 173 3.94 -7.35 -13.03
C ARG A 173 2.45 -7.10 -13.20
N PHE A 174 1.68 -8.18 -13.08
CA PHE A 174 0.23 -8.16 -13.11
C PHE A 174 -0.31 -8.13 -11.68
N HIS A 175 -1.30 -7.27 -11.44
CA HIS A 175 -1.98 -7.14 -10.15
C HIS A 175 -3.49 -7.25 -10.35
N LEU A 176 -4.15 -7.92 -9.39
CA LEU A 176 -5.59 -8.19 -9.43
C LEU A 176 -6.18 -7.92 -8.06
N SER A 177 -7.14 -7.00 -7.99
CA SER A 177 -7.88 -6.77 -6.75
C SER A 177 -9.39 -6.72 -6.97
N LEU A 178 -10.11 -7.22 -5.98
CA LEU A 178 -11.57 -7.23 -5.90
C LEU A 178 -12.01 -6.50 -4.64
N GLY A 179 -12.91 -5.55 -4.78
CA GLY A 179 -13.48 -4.80 -3.66
C GLY A 179 -13.47 -3.29 -3.88
N PRO A 180 -14.03 -2.53 -2.92
CA PRO A 180 -14.13 -1.08 -3.01
C PRO A 180 -12.77 -0.39 -2.99
N ASP A 181 -12.72 0.81 -3.57
CA ASP A 181 -11.50 1.64 -3.65
C ASP A 181 -10.96 2.06 -2.26
N LEU A 182 -11.84 2.10 -1.24
CA LEU A 182 -11.54 2.58 0.12
C LEU A 182 -11.54 1.43 1.13
#